data_AF-A0A098S929-F1
#
_entry.id   AF-A0A098S929-F1
#
_cell.length_a   1.000
_cell.length_b   1.000
_cell.length_c   1.000
_cell.angle_alpha   90.00
_cell.angle_beta   90.00
_cell.angle_gamma   90.00
#
_symmetry.space_group_name_H-M   'P 1'
#
loop_
_entity.id
_entity.type
_entity.pdbx_description
1 polymer ?
#
loop_
_entity_poly.entity_id
_entity_poly.type
_entity_poly.pdbx_seq_one_letter_code
_entity_poly.pdbx_strand_id
1 'polypeptide(L)' 'MFFTVERADVADERKEYLEFLSQLFESKVCDPVIAKVYPVKQVPEAHKYVDSGRKKGNVVLKIA' A
#
# COMPACT_ATOMS: atom_id res chain seq x y z
N MET A 1 20.38 15.98 -1.60
CA MET A 1 20.29 15.71 -0.15
C MET A 1 19.22 14.64 0.03
N PHE A 2 19.57 13.41 0.40
CA PHE A 2 18.59 12.34 0.65
C PHE A 2 18.55 12.08 2.16
N PHE A 3 17.36 12.16 2.76
CA PHE A 3 17.16 11.87 4.18
C PHE A 3 16.66 10.44 4.32
N THR A 4 17.40 9.60 5.03
CA THR A 4 17.02 8.22 5.34
C THR A 4 16.04 8.19 6.50
N VAL A 5 14.94 7.45 6.35
CA VAL A 5 13.88 7.32 7.37
C VAL A 5 14.21 6.14 8.29
N GLU A 6 15.28 6.24 9.08
CA GLU A 6 15.70 5.14 9.98
C GLU A 6 14.89 5.05 11.29
N ARG A 7 14.03 6.03 11.58
CA ARG A 7 12.91 5.87 12.51
C ARG A 7 11.75 6.67 11.94
N ALA A 8 10.69 5.99 11.53
CA ALA A 8 9.44 6.66 11.22
C ALA A 8 8.86 7.17 12.53
N ASP A 9 9.16 8.41 12.90
CA ASP A 9 8.16 9.21 13.60
C ASP A 9 6.89 9.08 12.76
N VAL A 10 5.82 8.55 13.36
CA VAL A 10 4.55 8.33 12.67
C VAL A 10 4.19 9.63 11.96
N ALA A 11 4.09 9.58 10.62
CA ALA A 11 3.72 10.74 9.85
C ALA A 11 2.40 11.28 10.41
N ASP A 12 2.32 12.58 10.70
CA ASP A 12 1.08 13.19 11.18
C ASP A 12 -0.05 12.80 10.22
N GLU A 13 -1.13 12.26 10.77
CA GLU A 13 -2.33 11.86 10.02
C GLU A 13 -3.10 13.10 9.56
N ARG A 14 -2.53 13.85 8.61
CA ARG A 14 -3.15 15.06 8.03
C ARG A 14 -3.89 14.70 6.75
N LYS A 15 -5.11 15.22 6.63
CA LYS A 15 -5.95 15.10 5.44
C LYS A 15 -5.23 15.58 4.16
N GLU A 16 -4.43 16.63 4.29
CA GLU A 16 -3.65 17.22 3.20
C GLU A 16 -2.66 16.22 2.55
N TYR A 17 -2.05 15.33 3.34
CA TYR A 17 -1.15 14.31 2.80
C TYR A 17 -1.90 13.25 1.99
N LEU A 18 -3.09 12.86 2.43
CA LEU A 18 -3.93 11.92 1.69
C LEU A 18 -4.44 12.54 0.37
N GLU A 19 -4.83 13.81 0.41
CA GLU A 19 -5.24 14.55 -0.79
C GLU A 19 -4.08 14.68 -1.79
N PHE A 20 -2.87 14.99 -1.31
CA PHE A 20 -1.66 15.02 -2.13
C PHE A 20 -1.36 13.67 -2.78
N LEU A 21 -1.45 12.57 -2.02
CA LEU A 21 -1.28 11.22 -2.56
C LEU A 21 -2.36 10.89 -3.61
N SER A 22 -3.63 11.26 -3.37
CA SER A 22 -4.71 11.06 -4.35
C SER A 22 -4.39 11.75 -5.68
N GLN A 23 -3.94 13.01 -5.64
CA GLN A 23 -3.57 13.76 -6.83
C GLN A 23 -2.41 13.11 -7.60
N LEU A 24 -1.43 12.51 -6.90
CA LEU A 24 -0.31 11.80 -7.55
C LEU A 24 -0.77 10.53 -8.28
N PHE A 25 -1.73 9.80 -7.72
CA PHE A 25 -2.33 8.64 -8.38
C PHE A 25 -3.24 9.05 -9.55
N GLU A 26 -4.04 10.12 -9.39
CA GLU A 26 -4.91 10.65 -10.45
C GLU A 26 -4.12 11.20 -11.65
N SER A 27 -2.99 11.86 -11.37
CA SER A 27 -2.08 12.39 -12.41
C SER A 27 -1.19 11.33 -13.05
N LYS A 28 -1.33 10.04 -12.66
CA LYS A 28 -0.52 8.90 -13.13
C LYS A 28 0.99 9.08 -12.90
N VAL A 29 1.37 9.94 -11.95
CA VAL A 29 2.78 10.14 -11.55
C VAL A 29 3.26 8.99 -10.66
N CYS A 30 2.34 8.32 -9.96
CA CYS A 30 2.61 7.11 -9.21
C CYS A 30 1.64 6.00 -9.60
N ASP A 31 2.18 4.85 -10.02
CA ASP A 31 1.40 3.64 -10.23
C ASP A 31 1.33 2.81 -8.95
N PRO A 32 0.13 2.37 -8.53
CA PRO A 32 0.00 1.48 -7.39
C PRO A 32 0.57 0.10 -7.75
N VAL A 33 1.66 -0.29 -7.10
CA VAL A 33 2.23 -1.63 -7.27
C VAL A 33 1.41 -2.64 -6.47
N ILE A 34 0.41 -3.25 -7.11
CA ILE A 34 -0.44 -4.28 -6.51
C ILE A 34 0.14 -5.65 -6.85
N ALA A 35 0.54 -6.41 -5.82
CA ALA A 35 1.10 -7.75 -6.00
C ALA A 35 0.01 -8.78 -6.35
N LYS A 36 -1.09 -8.78 -5.58
CA LYS A 36 -2.22 -9.69 -5.77
C LYS A 36 -3.51 -9.11 -5.22
N VAL A 37 -4.63 -9.50 -5.82
CA VAL A 37 -5.98 -9.18 -5.35
C VAL A 37 -6.67 -10.49 -4.94
N TYR A 38 -7.17 -10.54 -3.70
CA TYR A 38 -7.91 -11.69 -3.17
C TYR A 38 -9.34 -11.27 -2.80
N PRO A 39 -10.37 -12.09 -3.04
CA PRO A 39 -11.69 -11.86 -2.45
C PRO A 39 -11.62 -11.96 -0.92
N VAL A 40 -12.50 -11.25 -0.20
CA VAL A 40 -12.56 -11.28 1.28
C VAL A 40 -12.68 -12.70 1.85
N LYS A 41 -13.36 -13.61 1.13
CA LYS A 41 -13.48 -15.01 1.55
C LYS A 41 -12.13 -15.74 1.61
N GLN A 42 -11.10 -15.19 0.97
CA GLN A 42 -9.74 -15.72 0.88
C GLN A 42 -8.73 -14.93 1.75
N VAL A 43 -9.19 -14.24 2.80
CA VAL A 43 -8.31 -13.61 3.81
C VAL A 43 -7.21 -14.56 4.32
N PRO A 44 -7.49 -15.84 4.64
CA PRO A 44 -6.43 -16.77 5.09
C PRO A 44 -5.33 -16.99 4.05
N GLU A 45 -5.66 -16.98 2.76
CA GLU A 45 -4.71 -17.17 1.66
C GLU A 45 -3.90 -15.90 1.38
N ALA A 46 -4.53 -14.74 1.54
CA ALA A 46 -3.85 -13.45 1.48
C ALA A 46 -2.79 -13.33 2.57
N HIS A 47 -3.09 -13.73 3.81
CA HIS A 47 -2.12 -13.75 4.91
C HIS A 47 -0.94 -14.66 4.62
N LYS A 48 -1.20 -15.92 4.21
CA LYS A 48 -0.13 -16.86 3.82
C LYS A 48 0.80 -16.29 2.73
N TYR A 49 0.24 -15.54 1.78
CA TYR A 49 1.03 -14.92 0.72
C TYR A 49 1.91 -13.78 1.25
N VAL A 50 1.41 -12.95 2.18
CA VAL A 50 2.20 -11.91 2.85
C VAL A 50 3.32 -12.54 3.69
N ASP A 51 2.99 -13.57 4.47
CA ASP A 51 3.94 -14.27 5.36
C ASP A 51 5.05 -14.99 4.59
N SER A 52 4.82 -15.33 3.31
CA SER A 52 5.82 -15.96 2.46
C SER A 52 7.03 -15.06 2.12
N GLY A 53 6.98 -13.77 2.46
CA GLY A 53 8.07 -12.81 2.18
C GLY A 53 8.27 -12.47 0.70
N ARG A 54 7.46 -13.02 -0.21
CA ARG A 54 7.54 -12.80 -1.67
C ARG A 54 6.71 -11.59 -2.15
N LYS A 55 6.29 -10.71 -1.23
CA LYS A 55 5.41 -9.58 -1.52
C LYS A 55 6.17 -8.48 -2.28
N LYS A 56 5.98 -8.40 -3.59
CA LYS A 56 6.52 -7.33 -4.46
C LYS A 56 5.54 -6.16 -4.66
N GLY A 57 4.82 -5.75 -3.62
CA GLY A 57 3.77 -4.72 -3.71
C GLY A 57 2.61 -4.98 -2.77
N ASN A 58 1.59 -4.12 -2.77
CA ASN A 58 0.46 -4.24 -1.85
C ASN A 58 -0.47 -5.41 -2.21
N VAL A 59 -1.01 -6.07 -1.19
CA VAL A 59 -2.03 -7.12 -1.34
C VAL A 59 -3.37 -6.48 -1.04
N VAL A 60 -4.30 -6.55 -1.98
CA VAL A 60 -5.60 -5.91 -1.89
C VAL A 60 -6.67 -6.97 -1.65
N LEU A 61 -7.56 -6.72 -0.70
CA LEU A 61 -8.75 -7.54 -0.48
C LEU A 61 -9.94 -6.88 -1.19
N LYS A 62 -10.55 -7.62 -2.12
CA LYS A 62 -11.75 -7.20 -2.83
C LYS A 62 -12.98 -7.64 -2.04
N ILE A 63 -13.69 -6.64 -1.50
CA ILE A 63 -15.04 -6.79 -0.96
C ILE A 63 -16.00 -6.64 -2.15
N ALA A 64 -16.84 -7.63 -2.39
CA ALA A 64 -17.91 -7.61 -3.38
C ALA A 64 -19.24 -7.71 -2.66
#